data_AF-A0A317X310-F1
#
_entry.id   AF-A0A317X310-F1
#
_cell.length_a   1.000
_cell.length_b   1.000
_cell.length_c   1.000
_cell.angle_alpha   90.00
_cell.angle_beta   90.00
_cell.angle_gamma   90.00
#
_symmetry.space_group_name_H-M   'P 1'
#
loop_
_entity.id
_entity.type
_entity.pdbx_description
1 polymer ?
#
loop_
_entity_poly.entity_id
_entity_poly.type
_entity_poly.pdbx_seq_one_letter_code
_entity_poly.pdbx_strand_id
1 'polypeptide(L)'
;MRPDGPRDPVAGSDDGPSAPYPIRLSGPVIKGFGRGSKELGIPTANIPAEGLDEYPDLSVGVYYGVVALDPARFAYEDDAPILPAVLSIGYNPFYKNKTKSIEIHIMPPLSAPSPTATADGPVTFHKLPDFYGTPLRLLILGYIRPEFDYVSLDALVEDIRVDCEVARRSLQRPAYASYLAAGRADEEDVRGQTSWLTGFES
;
A
#
# COMPACT_ATOMS: atom_id res chain seq x y z
N MET A 1 13.05 -16.92 -4.72
CA MET A 1 13.65 -16.60 -6.04
C MET A 1 12.63 -15.94 -6.96
N ARG A 2 13.01 -14.81 -7.57
CA ARG A 2 12.23 -14.04 -8.54
C ARG A 2 11.98 -14.85 -9.84
N PRO A 3 10.75 -14.92 -10.38
CA PRO A 3 10.46 -15.60 -11.66
C PRO A 3 11.06 -14.87 -12.88
N ASP A 4 11.45 -15.61 -13.92
CA ASP A 4 12.07 -15.09 -15.15
C ASP A 4 11.06 -14.68 -16.26
N GLY A 5 9.81 -14.36 -15.90
CA GLY A 5 8.72 -14.08 -16.84
C GLY A 5 8.03 -12.74 -16.62
N PRO A 6 7.22 -12.28 -17.60
CA PRO A 6 6.38 -11.12 -17.42
C PRO A 6 5.39 -11.36 -16.28
N ARG A 7 5.19 -10.34 -15.45
CA ARG A 7 4.22 -10.37 -14.35
C ARG A 7 2.84 -9.94 -14.86
N ASP A 8 1.79 -10.49 -14.26
CA ASP A 8 0.43 -10.07 -14.57
C ASP A 8 0.24 -8.57 -14.30
N PRO A 9 -0.42 -7.83 -15.20
CA PRO A 9 -0.51 -6.36 -15.11
C PRO A 9 -1.52 -5.90 -14.04
N VAL A 10 -2.34 -6.82 -13.52
CA VAL A 10 -3.35 -6.61 -12.46
C VAL A 10 -3.32 -7.80 -11.50
N ALA A 11 -3.84 -7.62 -10.30
CA ALA A 11 -3.98 -8.67 -9.30
C ALA A 11 -5.41 -8.67 -8.71
N GLY A 12 -5.90 -9.83 -8.25
CA GLY A 12 -7.27 -9.96 -7.70
C GLY A 12 -8.38 -10.08 -8.76
N SER A 13 -9.58 -10.47 -8.33
CA SER A 13 -10.76 -10.67 -9.20
C SER A 13 -11.24 -9.38 -9.86
N ASP A 14 -11.86 -9.44 -11.03
CA ASP A 14 -12.51 -8.27 -11.62
C ASP A 14 -13.81 -7.87 -10.88
N ASP A 15 -14.39 -8.79 -10.12
CA ASP A 15 -15.60 -8.57 -9.31
C ASP A 15 -15.32 -7.82 -7.99
N GLY A 16 -14.05 -7.50 -7.70
CA GLY A 16 -13.64 -6.76 -6.51
C GLY A 16 -12.86 -7.59 -5.49
N PRO A 17 -12.57 -6.99 -4.31
CA PRO A 17 -11.94 -7.70 -3.20
C PRO A 17 -12.75 -8.93 -2.81
N SER A 18 -12.07 -10.06 -2.58
CA SER A 18 -12.67 -11.29 -2.08
C SER A 18 -12.03 -11.69 -0.76
N ALA A 19 -12.72 -12.49 0.05
CA ALA A 19 -12.23 -12.90 1.37
C ALA A 19 -10.77 -13.38 1.31
N PRO A 20 -9.89 -12.88 2.19
CA PRO A 20 -10.19 -12.12 3.41
C PRO A 20 -10.30 -10.59 3.24
N TYR A 21 -10.22 -10.06 2.02
CA TYR A 21 -10.29 -8.61 1.77
C TYR A 21 -11.73 -8.11 1.74
N PRO A 22 -11.99 -6.84 2.11
CA PRO A 22 -11.03 -5.84 2.59
C PRO A 22 -10.55 -6.05 4.04
N ILE A 23 -9.25 -5.93 4.28
CA ILE A 23 -8.65 -6.03 5.63
C ILE A 23 -8.40 -4.62 6.18
N ARG A 24 -8.89 -4.36 7.40
CA ARG A 24 -8.72 -3.08 8.11
C ARG A 24 -7.52 -3.13 9.03
N LEU A 25 -6.56 -2.22 8.85
CA LEU A 25 -5.43 -2.01 9.75
C LEU A 25 -5.27 -0.52 10.06
N SER A 26 -4.79 -0.19 11.25
CA SER A 26 -4.58 1.20 11.63
C SER A 26 -3.48 1.36 12.66
N GLY A 27 -2.84 2.52 12.67
CA GLY A 27 -1.90 2.89 13.71
C GLY A 27 -1.17 4.18 13.39
N PRO A 28 -0.43 4.75 14.35
CA PRO A 28 0.42 5.90 14.09
C PRO A 28 1.55 5.52 13.14
N VAL A 29 1.93 6.43 12.25
CA VAL A 29 3.09 6.22 11.37
C VAL A 29 4.37 6.24 12.22
N ILE A 30 5.06 5.11 12.27
CA ILE A 30 6.29 4.93 13.04
C ILE A 30 7.53 5.00 12.14
N LYS A 31 8.69 5.28 12.74
CA LYS A 31 9.96 5.21 12.03
C LYS A 31 10.31 3.75 11.76
N GLY A 32 10.53 3.42 10.48
CA GLY A 32 11.15 2.15 10.10
C GLY A 32 12.66 2.15 10.36
N PHE A 33 13.34 1.12 9.88
CA PHE A 33 14.78 0.90 10.11
C PHE A 33 15.69 1.65 9.12
N GLY A 34 15.12 2.54 8.30
CA GLY A 34 15.86 3.46 7.42
C GLY A 34 16.59 2.81 6.24
N ARG A 35 16.47 1.49 6.04
CA ARG A 35 17.15 0.75 4.96
C ARG A 35 16.52 0.98 3.58
N GLY A 36 15.19 0.93 3.48
CA GLY A 36 14.49 1.11 2.20
C GLY A 36 14.44 2.56 1.71
N SER A 37 14.06 3.51 2.56
CA SER A 37 13.72 4.87 2.11
C SER A 37 14.90 5.79 1.81
N LYS A 38 16.04 5.61 2.47
CA LYS A 38 17.23 6.47 2.25
C LYS A 38 18.19 5.94 1.19
N GLU A 39 18.29 4.62 1.02
CA GLU A 39 19.21 4.01 0.05
C GLU A 39 18.53 3.72 -1.31
N LEU A 40 17.24 3.33 -1.32
CA LEU A 40 16.49 3.03 -2.55
C LEU A 40 15.73 4.22 -3.12
N GLY A 41 15.55 5.28 -2.32
CA GLY A 41 14.71 6.42 -2.67
C GLY A 41 13.20 6.13 -2.66
N ILE A 42 12.77 5.02 -2.04
CA ILE A 42 11.38 4.56 -1.95
C ILE A 42 10.82 4.93 -0.58
N PRO A 43 10.05 6.03 -0.42
CA PRO A 43 9.52 6.40 0.88
C PRO A 43 8.42 5.44 1.32
N THR A 44 8.56 4.89 2.52
CA THR A 44 7.60 3.95 3.11
C THR A 44 7.19 4.41 4.50
N ALA A 45 5.88 4.50 4.74
CA ALA A 45 5.30 4.64 6.07
C ALA A 45 5.23 3.27 6.75
N ASN A 46 5.66 3.17 8.00
CA ASN A 46 5.49 1.96 8.79
C ASN A 46 4.33 2.16 9.76
N ILE A 47 3.54 1.12 10.02
CA ILE A 47 2.55 1.11 11.11
C ILE A 47 2.80 -0.08 12.05
N PRO A 48 2.33 -0.02 13.30
CA PRO A 48 2.36 -1.16 14.21
C PRO A 48 1.64 -2.38 13.62
N ALA A 49 2.16 -3.58 13.91
CA ALA A 49 1.75 -4.82 13.24
C ALA A 49 0.75 -5.66 14.05
N GLU A 50 0.32 -5.18 15.21
CA GLU A 50 -0.57 -5.90 16.14
C GLU A 50 -1.92 -6.23 15.49
N GLY A 51 -2.41 -5.38 14.58
CA GLY A 51 -3.63 -5.68 13.81
C GLY A 51 -3.52 -6.91 12.91
N LEU A 52 -2.31 -7.41 12.62
CA LEU A 52 -2.11 -8.66 11.87
C LEU A 52 -2.39 -9.91 12.70
N ASP A 53 -2.48 -9.80 14.03
CA ASP A 53 -2.78 -10.94 14.91
C ASP A 53 -4.21 -11.47 14.67
N GLU A 54 -5.11 -10.63 14.15
CA GLU A 54 -6.46 -11.01 13.70
C GLU A 54 -6.45 -11.80 12.38
N TYR A 55 -5.33 -11.79 11.65
CA TYR A 55 -5.17 -12.44 10.34
C TYR A 55 -3.92 -13.34 10.33
N PRO A 56 -3.89 -14.41 11.16
CA PRO A 56 -2.71 -15.27 11.33
C PRO A 56 -2.28 -15.93 10.01
N ASP A 57 -3.25 -16.28 9.17
CA ASP A 57 -3.05 -16.95 7.88
C ASP A 57 -2.67 -15.98 6.74
N LEU A 58 -2.63 -14.66 7.00
CA LEU A 58 -2.22 -13.69 6.01
C LEU A 58 -0.74 -13.90 5.67
N SER A 59 -0.47 -14.20 4.40
CA SER A 59 0.86 -14.52 3.89
C SER A 59 1.82 -13.34 4.00
N VAL A 60 3.12 -13.61 4.04
CA VAL A 60 4.11 -12.56 3.77
C VAL A 60 4.16 -12.26 2.26
N GLY A 61 4.48 -11.02 1.91
CA GLY A 61 4.56 -10.57 0.53
C GLY A 61 4.02 -9.17 0.32
N VAL A 62 3.73 -8.87 -0.95
CA VAL A 62 3.31 -7.55 -1.42
C VAL A 62 1.82 -7.54 -1.69
N TYR A 63 1.17 -6.48 -1.25
CA TYR A 63 -0.26 -6.25 -1.34
C TYR A 63 -0.55 -4.87 -1.92
N TYR A 64 -1.79 -4.65 -2.34
CA TYR A 64 -2.29 -3.33 -2.70
C TYR A 64 -3.53 -2.97 -1.89
N GLY A 65 -3.76 -1.66 -1.77
CA GLY A 65 -4.84 -1.15 -0.97
C GLY A 65 -5.01 0.36 -1.09
N VAL A 66 -5.72 0.91 -0.12
CA VAL A 66 -5.95 2.35 -0.02
C VAL A 66 -5.72 2.80 1.43
N VAL A 67 -5.26 4.04 1.59
CA VAL A 67 -4.95 4.63 2.88
C VAL A 67 -5.62 5.98 3.05
N ALA A 68 -5.85 6.34 4.31
CA ALA A 68 -6.10 7.71 4.71
C ALA A 68 -5.20 8.04 5.92
N LEU A 69 -4.78 9.29 5.97
CA LEU A 69 -4.09 9.94 7.07
C LEU A 69 -5.06 10.87 7.80
N ASP A 70 -4.89 11.00 9.12
CA ASP A 70 -5.68 11.92 9.92
C ASP A 70 -5.53 13.38 9.43
N PRO A 71 -6.62 14.01 8.96
CA PRO A 71 -6.56 15.38 8.44
C PRO A 71 -6.23 16.43 9.50
N ALA A 72 -6.35 16.11 10.80
CA ALA A 72 -5.91 17.00 11.88
C ALA A 72 -4.36 17.06 12.00
N ARG A 73 -3.65 16.10 11.39
CA ARG A 73 -2.19 15.95 11.49
C ARG A 73 -1.49 16.00 10.14
N PHE A 74 -2.22 15.82 9.04
CA PHE A 74 -1.68 15.84 7.69
C PHE A 74 -2.56 16.68 6.76
N ALA A 75 -1.94 17.64 6.06
CA ALA A 75 -2.59 18.45 5.04
C ALA A 75 -2.43 17.77 3.68
N TYR A 76 -3.54 17.38 3.06
CA TYR A 76 -3.55 16.89 1.69
C TYR A 76 -3.34 18.05 0.72
N GLU A 77 -2.61 17.80 -0.37
CA GLU A 77 -2.45 18.78 -1.45
C GLU A 77 -3.71 18.88 -2.33
N ASP A 78 -4.45 17.77 -2.44
CA ASP A 78 -5.67 17.64 -3.23
C ASP A 78 -6.88 17.29 -2.33
N ASP A 79 -8.10 17.48 -2.83
CA ASP A 79 -9.35 17.08 -2.18
C ASP A 79 -9.59 15.54 -2.16
N ALA A 80 -8.54 14.74 -2.29
CA ALA A 80 -8.58 13.28 -2.30
C ALA A 80 -8.11 12.72 -0.94
N PRO A 81 -9.02 12.49 0.04
CA PRO A 81 -8.66 12.03 1.38
C PRO A 81 -8.25 10.55 1.43
N ILE A 82 -8.41 9.83 0.33
CA ILE A 82 -8.06 8.42 0.20
C ILE A 82 -7.03 8.29 -0.92
N LEU A 83 -5.86 7.75 -0.59
CA LEU A 83 -4.74 7.58 -1.51
C LEU A 83 -4.51 6.09 -1.81
N PRO A 84 -4.14 5.74 -3.05
CA PRO A 84 -3.73 4.38 -3.37
C PRO A 84 -2.42 4.02 -2.65
N ALA A 85 -2.21 2.74 -2.37
CA ALA A 85 -0.99 2.27 -1.75
C ALA A 85 -0.58 0.88 -2.22
N VAL A 86 0.72 0.65 -2.23
CA VAL A 86 1.33 -0.68 -2.25
C VAL A 86 2.00 -0.91 -0.90
N LEU A 87 1.94 -2.12 -0.38
CA LEU A 87 2.55 -2.44 0.91
C LEU A 87 3.22 -3.80 0.93
N SER A 88 4.24 -3.92 1.77
CA SER A 88 4.88 -5.19 2.11
C SER A 88 4.49 -5.61 3.52
N ILE A 89 4.14 -6.88 3.67
CA ILE A 89 4.03 -7.56 4.97
C ILE A 89 5.14 -8.60 5.02
N GLY A 90 6.09 -8.42 5.92
CA GLY A 90 7.25 -9.29 6.06
C GLY A 90 7.61 -9.53 7.52
N TYR A 91 8.71 -10.23 7.78
CA TYR A 91 9.23 -10.41 9.13
C TYR A 91 10.32 -9.40 9.47
N ASN A 92 10.32 -8.94 10.72
CA ASN A 92 11.33 -8.01 11.19
C ASN A 92 12.63 -8.73 11.64
N PRO A 93 13.78 -8.50 10.97
CA PRO A 93 15.06 -9.13 11.33
C PRO A 93 15.55 -8.79 12.75
N PHE A 94 15.22 -7.61 13.26
CA PHE A 94 15.68 -7.13 14.57
C PHE A 94 14.99 -7.84 15.72
N TYR A 95 13.75 -8.29 15.53
CA TYR A 95 13.00 -9.08 16.52
C TYR A 95 13.17 -10.58 16.28
N LYS A 96 14.31 -11.01 15.72
CA LYS A 96 14.61 -12.41 15.37
C LYS A 96 13.53 -13.04 14.49
N ASN A 97 12.94 -12.25 13.58
CA ASN A 97 11.83 -12.65 12.70
C ASN A 97 10.60 -13.19 13.45
N LYS A 98 10.34 -12.72 14.68
CA LYS A 98 9.16 -13.15 15.45
C LYS A 98 7.92 -12.30 15.22
N THR A 99 8.11 -11.05 14.79
CA THR A 99 7.01 -10.08 14.60
C THR A 99 6.96 -9.67 13.13
N LYS A 100 5.74 -9.65 12.57
CA LYS A 100 5.52 -9.11 11.23
C LYS A 100 5.75 -7.59 11.22
N SER A 101 6.06 -7.02 10.08
CA SER A 101 6.13 -5.57 9.84
C SER A 101 5.26 -5.20 8.65
N ILE A 102 4.74 -3.97 8.66
CA ILE A 102 3.93 -3.42 7.56
C ILE A 102 4.65 -2.18 7.05
N GLU A 103 5.07 -2.21 5.79
CA GLU A 103 5.75 -1.10 5.11
C GLU A 103 4.89 -0.64 3.93
N ILE A 104 4.41 0.60 3.96
CA ILE A 104 3.41 1.14 3.03
C ILE A 104 4.04 2.23 2.19
N HIS A 105 4.07 2.06 0.88
CA HIS A 105 4.37 3.13 -0.06
C HIS A 105 3.05 3.75 -0.54
N ILE A 106 2.82 5.01 -0.13
CA ILE A 106 1.65 5.78 -0.54
C ILE A 106 1.90 6.32 -1.96
N MET A 107 0.98 5.98 -2.86
CA MET A 107 1.04 6.33 -4.27
C MET A 107 0.27 7.62 -4.54
N PRO A 108 0.56 8.33 -5.65
CA PRO A 108 -0.19 9.53 -5.99
C PRO A 108 -1.62 9.15 -6.40
N PRO A 109 -2.58 10.10 -6.36
CA PRO A 109 -3.93 9.86 -6.85
C PRO A 109 -3.96 9.20 -8.22
N LEU A 110 -4.95 8.33 -8.47
CA LEU A 110 -5.07 7.62 -9.75
C LEU A 110 -5.34 8.55 -10.94
N SER A 111 -5.72 9.80 -10.69
CA SER A 111 -5.86 10.87 -11.68
C SER A 111 -4.52 11.50 -12.08
N ALA A 112 -3.51 11.45 -11.21
CA ALA A 112 -2.18 12.00 -11.48
C ALA A 112 -1.32 11.03 -12.31
N PRO A 113 -0.35 11.49 -13.11
CA PRO A 113 0.59 10.61 -13.82
C PRO A 113 1.31 9.66 -12.86
N SER A 114 1.58 8.43 -13.30
CA SER A 114 2.34 7.48 -12.49
C SER A 114 3.85 7.78 -12.59
N PRO A 115 4.56 8.04 -11.47
CA PRO A 115 6.00 8.28 -11.48
C PRO A 115 6.80 6.99 -11.80
N THR A 116 6.15 5.83 -11.72
CA THR A 116 6.72 4.50 -11.99
C THR A 116 6.38 3.97 -13.38
N ALA A 117 5.75 4.77 -14.25
CA ALA A 117 5.31 4.33 -15.58
C ALA A 117 6.46 4.04 -16.54
N THR A 118 7.54 4.82 -16.50
CA THR A 118 8.69 4.65 -17.40
C THR A 118 9.53 3.45 -17.00
N ALA A 119 9.71 2.52 -17.94
CA ALA A 119 10.68 1.43 -17.83
C ALA A 119 12.11 1.88 -18.23
N ASP A 120 12.21 2.98 -19.00
CA ASP A 120 13.47 3.54 -19.45
C ASP A 120 13.92 4.69 -18.54
N GLY A 121 15.11 4.57 -17.95
CA GLY A 121 15.73 5.60 -17.11
C GLY A 121 15.55 5.37 -15.60
N PRO A 122 15.92 6.36 -14.77
CA PRO A 122 15.87 6.22 -13.32
C PRO A 122 14.43 6.14 -12.83
N VAL A 123 14.09 5.08 -12.11
CA VAL A 123 12.78 4.92 -11.48
C VAL A 123 12.63 5.96 -10.36
N THR A 124 11.51 6.69 -10.38
CA THR A 124 11.16 7.64 -9.31
C THR A 124 9.89 7.20 -8.61
N PHE A 125 9.86 7.37 -7.30
CA PHE A 125 8.73 7.04 -6.45
C PHE A 125 8.09 8.31 -5.90
N HIS A 126 6.78 8.26 -5.66
CA HIS A 126 6.04 9.39 -5.11
C HIS A 126 6.52 9.71 -3.70
N LYS A 127 6.69 11.00 -3.39
CA LYS A 127 7.19 11.46 -2.09
C LYS A 127 6.20 12.45 -1.50
N LEU A 128 5.86 12.20 -0.25
CA LEU A 128 5.10 13.10 0.61
C LEU A 128 6.06 13.71 1.64
N PRO A 129 5.71 14.86 2.26
CA PRO A 129 6.46 15.39 3.40
C PRO A 129 6.49 14.39 4.56
N ASP A 130 7.41 14.53 5.52
CA ASP A 130 7.46 13.64 6.68
C ASP A 130 6.19 13.80 7.56
N PHE A 131 5.53 12.68 7.87
CA PHE A 131 4.28 12.65 8.67
C PHE A 131 4.33 11.63 9.82
N TYR A 132 5.50 11.38 10.40
CA TYR A 132 5.64 10.49 11.56
C TYR A 132 4.71 10.88 12.72
N GLY A 133 4.12 9.89 13.37
CA GLY A 133 3.14 10.05 14.45
C GLY A 133 1.71 10.31 13.96
N THR A 134 1.51 10.62 12.69
CA THR A 134 0.17 10.79 12.10
C THR A 134 -0.58 9.47 12.15
N PRO A 135 -1.82 9.43 12.69
CA PRO A 135 -2.67 8.26 12.57
C PRO A 135 -2.94 7.93 11.10
N LEU A 136 -2.71 6.67 10.72
CA LEU A 136 -2.97 6.12 9.40
C LEU A 136 -4.01 5.01 9.54
N ARG A 137 -4.97 4.97 8.62
CA ARG A 137 -5.86 3.82 8.39
C ARG A 137 -5.57 3.24 7.01
N LEU A 138 -5.62 1.92 6.92
CA LEU A 138 -5.29 1.13 5.73
C LEU A 138 -6.41 0.13 5.48
N LEU A 139 -6.86 0.05 4.23
CA LEU A 139 -7.61 -1.08 3.70
C LEU A 139 -6.73 -1.85 2.73
N ILE A 140 -6.43 -3.12 3.03
CA ILE A 140 -5.80 -4.02 2.08
C ILE A 140 -6.89 -4.65 1.21
N LEU A 141 -6.75 -4.53 -0.10
CA LEU A 141 -7.78 -4.94 -1.08
C LEU A 141 -7.39 -6.16 -1.91
N GLY A 142 -6.11 -6.55 -1.89
CA GLY A 142 -5.66 -7.76 -2.54
C GLY A 142 -4.15 -8.00 -2.41
N TYR A 143 -3.75 -9.22 -2.78
CA TYR A 143 -2.37 -9.68 -2.81
C TYR A 143 -1.79 -9.57 -4.22
N ILE A 144 -0.54 -9.12 -4.32
CA ILE A 144 0.18 -9.03 -5.60
C ILE A 144 1.10 -10.24 -5.79
N ARG A 145 2.00 -10.50 -4.83
CA ARG A 145 3.06 -11.52 -4.98
C ARG A 145 3.74 -11.87 -3.64
N PRO A 146 4.44 -13.01 -3.55
CA PRO A 146 5.27 -13.31 -2.38
C PRO A 146 6.53 -12.44 -2.33
N GLU A 147 7.23 -12.52 -1.20
CA GLU A 147 8.58 -11.99 -1.08
C GLU A 147 9.52 -12.70 -2.07
N PHE A 148 10.41 -11.95 -2.69
CA PHE A 148 11.42 -12.48 -3.60
C PHE A 148 12.80 -12.20 -3.06
N ASP A 149 13.73 -13.11 -3.32
CA ASP A 149 15.15 -12.90 -3.13
C ASP A 149 15.71 -12.16 -4.34
N TYR A 150 16.48 -11.11 -4.08
CA TYR A 150 17.09 -10.28 -5.11
C TYR A 150 18.61 -10.40 -5.07
N VAL A 151 19.18 -10.62 -6.26
CA VAL A 151 20.64 -10.67 -6.46
C VAL A 151 21.23 -9.28 -6.74
N SER A 152 20.38 -8.27 -7.00
CA SER A 152 20.80 -6.90 -7.24
C SER A 152 19.76 -5.89 -6.75
N LEU A 153 20.22 -4.66 -6.47
CA LEU A 153 19.37 -3.54 -6.09
C LEU A 153 18.39 -3.16 -7.21
N ASP A 154 18.88 -3.13 -8.44
CA ASP A 154 18.08 -2.75 -9.62
C ASP A 154 16.91 -3.72 -9.83
N ALA A 155 17.11 -5.02 -9.60
CA ALA A 155 16.03 -5.99 -9.69
C ALA A 155 14.95 -5.78 -8.62
N LEU A 156 15.35 -5.38 -7.40
CA LEU A 156 14.42 -5.03 -6.33
C LEU A 156 13.63 -3.77 -6.69
N VAL A 157 14.32 -2.72 -7.12
CA VAL A 157 13.69 -1.44 -7.50
C VAL A 157 12.71 -1.64 -8.66
N GLU A 158 13.10 -2.45 -9.65
CA GLU A 158 12.23 -2.77 -10.79
C GLU A 158 10.98 -3.54 -10.37
N ASP A 159 11.10 -4.52 -9.47
CA ASP A 159 9.91 -5.24 -9.00
C ASP A 159 9.00 -4.37 -8.16
N ILE A 160 9.52 -3.43 -7.35
CA ILE A 160 8.71 -2.46 -6.61
C ILE A 160 8.02 -1.50 -7.59
N ARG A 161 8.70 -1.06 -8.66
CA ARG A 161 8.09 -0.28 -9.75
C ARG A 161 6.91 -1.04 -10.36
N VAL A 162 7.12 -2.31 -10.70
CA VAL A 162 6.06 -3.17 -11.23
C VAL A 162 4.94 -3.35 -10.22
N ASP A 163 5.23 -3.51 -8.92
CA ASP A 163 4.22 -3.61 -7.87
C ASP A 163 3.32 -2.36 -7.81
N CYS A 164 3.92 -1.16 -7.89
CA CYS A 164 3.16 0.09 -7.99
C CYS A 164 2.26 0.09 -9.22
N GLU A 165 2.78 -0.30 -10.39
CA GLU A 165 2.01 -0.33 -11.63
C GLU A 165 0.87 -1.37 -11.61
N VAL A 166 1.08 -2.53 -10.99
CA VAL A 166 0.05 -3.55 -10.77
C VAL A 166 -1.01 -3.04 -9.79
N ALA A 167 -0.61 -2.46 -8.65
CA ALA A 167 -1.53 -1.86 -7.69
C ALA A 167 -2.40 -0.79 -8.35
N ARG A 168 -1.77 0.11 -9.11
CA ARG A 168 -2.46 1.19 -9.84
C ARG A 168 -3.52 0.64 -10.79
N ARG A 169 -3.15 -0.28 -11.69
CA ARG A 169 -4.09 -0.86 -12.66
C ARG A 169 -5.21 -1.65 -11.96
N SER A 170 -4.88 -2.37 -10.89
CA SER A 170 -5.86 -3.14 -10.11
C SER A 170 -6.91 -2.22 -9.46
N LEU A 171 -6.48 -1.10 -8.89
CA LEU A 171 -7.33 -0.09 -8.25
C LEU A 171 -8.14 0.76 -9.24
N GLN A 172 -7.72 0.84 -10.51
CA GLN A 172 -8.47 1.52 -11.56
C GLN A 172 -9.70 0.75 -12.04
N ARG A 173 -9.81 -0.55 -11.72
CA ARG A 173 -10.98 -1.35 -12.12
C ARG A 173 -12.23 -0.94 -11.34
N PRO A 174 -13.43 -1.00 -11.94
CA PRO A 174 -14.66 -0.45 -11.35
C PRO A 174 -14.94 -0.92 -9.92
N ALA A 175 -14.80 -2.21 -9.64
CA ALA A 175 -15.08 -2.80 -8.32
C ALA A 175 -14.09 -2.35 -7.22
N TYR A 176 -12.94 -1.78 -7.59
CA TYR A 176 -11.94 -1.25 -6.65
C TYR A 176 -11.90 0.27 -6.61
N ALA A 177 -12.17 0.93 -7.74
CA ALA A 177 -12.15 2.39 -7.86
C ALA A 177 -13.13 3.07 -6.87
N SER A 178 -14.24 2.40 -6.54
CA SER A 178 -15.21 2.83 -5.53
C SER A 178 -14.59 3.04 -4.14
N TYR A 179 -13.52 2.31 -3.79
CA TYR A 179 -12.83 2.44 -2.50
C TYR A 179 -11.99 3.73 -2.38
N LEU A 180 -11.74 4.43 -3.49
CA LEU A 180 -11.09 5.75 -3.50
C LEU A 180 -12.10 6.90 -3.46
N ALA A 181 -13.39 6.61 -3.64
CA ALA A 181 -14.45 7.62 -3.72
C ALA A 181 -15.11 7.83 -2.35
N ALA A 182 -14.40 8.48 -1.42
CA ALA A 182 -14.87 8.74 -0.05
C ALA A 182 -16.34 9.24 -0.02
N GLY A 183 -17.23 8.45 0.60
CA GLY A 183 -18.65 8.77 0.75
C GLY A 183 -19.48 8.82 -0.54
N ARG A 184 -18.88 8.50 -1.70
CA ARG A 184 -19.51 8.53 -3.03
C ARG A 184 -19.68 7.15 -3.66
N ALA A 185 -19.34 6.07 -2.94
CA ALA A 185 -19.57 4.71 -3.40
C ALA A 185 -21.08 4.37 -3.38
N ASP A 186 -21.54 3.69 -4.44
CA ASP A 186 -22.95 3.28 -4.57
C ASP A 186 -23.30 2.05 -3.73
N GLU A 187 -22.31 1.22 -3.41
CA GLU A 187 -22.47 0.01 -2.60
C GLU A 187 -22.33 0.31 -1.10
N GLU A 188 -23.26 -0.22 -0.29
CA GLU A 188 -23.32 0.05 1.15
C GLU A 188 -22.09 -0.48 1.91
N ASP A 189 -21.61 -1.66 1.56
CA ASP A 189 -20.40 -2.22 2.18
C ASP A 189 -19.19 -1.32 1.90
N VAL A 190 -18.96 -0.94 0.63
CA VAL A 190 -17.87 -0.03 0.25
C VAL A 190 -17.98 1.34 0.94
N ARG A 191 -19.20 1.88 1.10
CA ARG A 191 -19.40 3.09 1.91
C ARG A 191 -18.98 2.87 3.36
N GLY A 192 -19.36 1.76 3.98
CA GLY A 192 -18.93 1.42 5.34
C GLY A 192 -17.39 1.32 5.47
N GLN A 193 -16.72 0.74 4.48
CA GLN A 193 -15.26 0.65 4.43
C GLN A 193 -14.61 2.03 4.30
N THR A 194 -15.07 2.86 3.36
CA THR A 194 -14.51 4.19 3.12
C THR A 194 -14.82 5.17 4.27
N SER A 195 -16.00 5.08 4.89
CA SER A 195 -16.33 5.84 6.10
C SER A 195 -15.45 5.46 7.28
N TRP A 196 -15.16 4.17 7.48
CA TRP A 196 -14.16 3.75 8.47
C TRP A 196 -12.78 4.29 8.09
N LEU A 197 -12.37 4.21 6.83
CA LEU A 197 -11.04 4.64 6.41
C LEU A 197 -10.78 6.12 6.71
N THR A 198 -11.77 7.00 6.48
CA THR A 198 -11.63 8.44 6.66
C THR A 198 -12.13 8.97 8.02
N GLY A 199 -12.77 8.12 8.83
CA GLY A 199 -13.42 8.52 10.08
C GLY A 199 -12.46 8.61 11.27
N PHE A 200 -11.54 9.57 11.27
CA PHE A 200 -10.65 9.84 12.41
C PHE A 200 -11.43 10.54 13.53
N GLU A 201 -11.23 10.09 14.77
CA GLU A 201 -11.78 10.78 15.95
C GLU A 201 -10.99 12.07 16.18
N SER A 202 -11.71 13.19 16.32
CA SER A 202 -11.12 14.53 16.56
C SER A 202 -10.80 14.78 18.03
#